data_AF-A0A149QJB8-F1
#
_entry.id   AF-A0A149QJB8-F1
#
_cell.length_a   1.000
_cell.length_b   1.000
_cell.length_c   1.000
_cell.angle_alpha   90.00
_cell.angle_beta   90.00
_cell.angle_gamma   90.00
#
_symmetry.space_group_name_H-M   'P 1'
#
loop_
_entity.id
_entity.type
_entity.pdbx_description
1 polymer ?
#
loop_
_entity_poly.entity_id
_entity_poly.type
_entity_poly.pdbx_seq_one_letter_code
_entity_poly.pdbx_strand_id
1 'polypeptide(L)'
;MERWYLATLLALVLHQIDAAFWHEWALFGVPGGIQGFLAFNLIAVGALLHGYRQVVLAKPSARAYASLCGTVGAGTAMIHVGFAAAGRDEFLLPLSIATLAACLVAGVGLLMQGRRATPARVQIDGVD
;
A
#
# COMPACT_ATOMS: atom_id res chain seq x y z
N MET A 1 -11.21 8.93 1.15
CA MET A 1 -10.29 7.84 1.52
C MET A 1 -10.33 6.73 0.49
N GLU A 2 -11.51 6.23 0.11
CA GLU A 2 -11.68 5.14 -0.86
C GLU A 2 -10.85 5.27 -2.14
N ARG A 3 -10.98 6.39 -2.88
CA ARG A 3 -10.25 6.59 -4.15
C ARG A 3 -8.73 6.50 -3.99
N TRP A 4 -8.19 7.12 -2.94
CA TRP A 4 -6.77 7.05 -2.62
C TRP A 4 -6.34 5.65 -2.19
N TYR A 5 -7.20 4.93 -1.47
CA TYR A 5 -6.96 3.54 -1.11
C TYR A 5 -6.90 2.65 -2.35
N LEU A 6 -7.89 2.76 -3.24
CA LEU A 6 -7.95 1.99 -4.46
C LEU A 6 -6.74 2.26 -5.36
N ALA A 7 -6.36 3.53 -5.53
CA ALA A 7 -5.17 3.90 -6.30
C ALA A 7 -3.89 3.33 -5.69
N THR A 8 -3.73 3.41 -4.36
CA THR A 8 -2.56 2.86 -3.65
C THR A 8 -2.50 1.34 -3.79
N LEU A 9 -3.63 0.65 -3.57
CA LEU A 9 -3.72 -0.80 -3.68
C LEU A 9 -3.46 -1.28 -5.12
N LEU A 10 -4.02 -0.60 -6.12
CA LEU A 10 -3.79 -0.95 -7.52
C LEU A 10 -2.31 -0.81 -7.89
N ALA A 11 -1.67 0.29 -7.49
CA ALA A 11 -0.25 0.51 -7.73
C ALA A 11 0.62 -0.55 -7.03
N LEU A 12 0.27 -0.91 -5.78
CA LEU A 12 0.96 -1.98 -5.04
C LEU A 12 0.81 -3.35 -5.72
N VAL A 13 -0.38 -3.70 -6.20
CA VAL A 13 -0.60 -4.95 -6.94
C VAL A 13 0.20 -4.96 -8.24
N LEU A 14 0.19 -3.86 -9.01
CA LEU A 14 0.99 -3.75 -10.22
C LEU A 14 2.49 -3.86 -9.91
N HIS A 15 2.94 -3.21 -8.83
CA HIS A 15 4.32 -3.33 -8.37
C HIS A 15 4.67 -4.77 -8.00
N GLN A 16 3.79 -5.54 -7.36
CA GLN A 16 4.07 -6.93 -7.02
C GLN A 16 4.13 -7.86 -8.24
N ILE A 17 3.41 -7.55 -9.32
CA ILE A 17 3.56 -8.21 -10.62
C ILE A 17 4.96 -7.93 -11.19
N ASP A 18 5.39 -6.68 -11.18
CA ASP A 18 6.73 -6.26 -11.61
C ASP A 18 7.83 -6.87 -10.72
N ALA A 19 7.60 -6.93 -9.41
CA ALA A 19 8.50 -7.54 -8.44
C ALA A 19 8.66 -9.04 -8.67
N ALA A 20 7.61 -9.72 -9.11
CA ALA A 20 7.71 -11.11 -9.51
C ALA A 20 8.62 -11.29 -10.73
N PHE A 21 8.54 -10.40 -11.72
CA PHE A 21 9.45 -10.39 -12.88
C PHE A 21 10.90 -10.15 -12.46
N TRP A 22 11.15 -9.21 -11.55
CA TRP A 22 12.48 -8.91 -11.01
C TRP A 22 12.99 -9.91 -9.96
N HIS A 23 12.25 -10.99 -9.70
CA HIS A 23 12.62 -11.99 -8.71
C HIS A 23 12.90 -11.36 -7.33
N GLU A 24 12.06 -10.39 -6.91
CA GLU A 24 12.25 -9.57 -5.70
C GLU A 24 12.45 -10.43 -4.43
N TRP A 25 11.93 -11.65 -4.41
CA TRP A 25 12.20 -12.62 -3.34
C TRP A 25 13.69 -12.93 -3.15
N ALA A 26 14.50 -12.90 -4.20
CA ALA A 26 15.95 -13.06 -4.11
C ALA A 26 16.61 -11.81 -3.51
N LEU A 27 16.08 -10.62 -3.80
CA LEU A 27 16.56 -9.34 -3.26
C LEU A 27 16.33 -9.24 -1.75
N PHE A 28 15.17 -9.69 -1.28
CA PHE A 28 14.80 -9.67 0.14
C PHE A 28 15.10 -10.98 0.88
N GLY A 29 15.68 -11.98 0.23
CA GLY A 29 15.98 -13.28 0.84
C GLY A 29 14.75 -14.02 1.35
N VAL A 30 13.59 -13.87 0.68
CA VAL A 30 12.36 -14.56 1.06
C VAL A 30 12.53 -16.07 0.86
N PRO A 31 12.31 -16.91 1.89
CA PRO A 31 12.51 -18.35 1.79
C PRO A 31 11.49 -18.99 0.84
N GLY A 32 11.90 -20.09 0.18
CA GLY A 32 11.01 -20.84 -0.73
C GLY A 32 10.81 -20.20 -2.11
N GLY A 33 11.59 -19.17 -2.46
CA GLY A 33 11.58 -18.54 -3.78
C GLY A 33 10.19 -17.99 -4.15
N ILE A 34 9.74 -18.26 -5.38
CA ILE A 34 8.42 -17.82 -5.85
C ILE A 34 7.26 -18.34 -4.98
N GLN A 35 7.37 -19.52 -4.35
CA GLN A 35 6.29 -20.05 -3.50
C GLN A 35 6.13 -19.22 -2.22
N GLY A 36 7.25 -18.85 -1.58
CA GLY A 36 7.23 -17.95 -0.44
C GLY A 36 6.74 -16.55 -0.82
N PHE A 37 7.13 -16.06 -2.00
CA PHE A 37 6.66 -14.78 -2.53
C PHE A 37 5.14 -14.76 -2.78
N LEU A 38 4.58 -15.86 -3.30
CA LEU A 38 3.14 -16.01 -3.49
C LEU A 38 2.38 -16.06 -2.15
N ALA A 39 2.90 -16.79 -1.17
CA ALA A 39 2.30 -16.83 0.17
C ALA A 39 2.31 -15.45 0.85
N PHE A 40 3.44 -14.72 0.74
CA PHE A 40 3.55 -13.33 1.18
C PHE A 40 2.51 -12.44 0.49
N ASN A 41 2.41 -12.53 -0.84
CA ASN A 41 1.45 -11.74 -1.61
C ASN A 41 -0.01 -12.06 -1.28
N LEU A 42 -0.34 -13.34 -1.08
CA LEU A 42 -1.69 -13.74 -0.66
C LEU A 42 -2.10 -13.05 0.66
N ILE A 43 -1.19 -13.01 1.63
CA ILE A 43 -1.42 -12.37 2.92
C ILE A 43 -1.49 -10.84 2.76
N ALA A 44 -0.49 -10.24 2.10
CA ALA A 44 -0.38 -8.80 1.95
C ALA A 44 -1.54 -8.21 1.13
N VAL A 45 -1.77 -8.73 -0.08
CA VAL A 45 -2.88 -8.29 -0.95
C VAL A 45 -4.22 -8.60 -0.30
N GLY A 46 -4.38 -9.76 0.33
CA GLY A 46 -5.60 -10.13 1.05
C GLY A 46 -5.93 -9.16 2.19
N ALA A 47 -4.94 -8.79 3.00
CA ALA A 47 -5.10 -7.84 4.10
C ALA A 47 -5.47 -6.44 3.59
N LEU A 48 -4.88 -5.98 2.49
CA LEU A 48 -5.21 -4.68 1.90
C LEU A 48 -6.56 -4.68 1.18
N LEU A 49 -6.96 -5.76 0.52
CA LEU A 49 -8.32 -5.92 -0.02
C LEU A 49 -9.37 -5.92 1.09
N HIS A 50 -9.09 -6.61 2.20
CA HIS A 50 -9.93 -6.55 3.38
C HIS A 50 -10.04 -5.12 3.91
N GLY A 51 -8.91 -4.40 3.98
CA GLY A 51 -8.88 -3.00 4.38
C GLY A 51 -9.67 -2.08 3.44
N TYR A 52 -9.62 -2.32 2.14
CA TYR A 52 -10.44 -1.61 1.15
C TYR A 52 -11.93 -1.78 1.45
N ARG A 53 -12.38 -3.01 1.75
CA ARG A 53 -13.76 -3.27 2.20
C ARG A 53 -14.11 -2.50 3.46
N GLN A 54 -13.21 -2.40 4.44
CA GLN A 54 -13.46 -1.59 5.66
C GLN A 54 -13.68 -0.11 5.33
N VAL A 55 -12.92 0.43 4.37
CA VAL A 55 -13.05 1.82 3.92
C VAL A 55 -14.36 2.05 3.16
N VAL A 56 -14.71 1.18 2.21
CA VAL A 56 -15.96 1.28 1.42
C VAL A 56 -17.19 1.19 2.32
N LEU A 57 -17.17 0.31 3.32
CA LEU A 57 -18.29 0.12 4.25
C LEU A 57 -18.27 1.10 5.44
N ALA A 58 -17.41 2.12 5.41
CA ALA A 58 -17.27 3.14 6.47
C ALA A 58 -17.15 2.53 7.89
N LYS A 59 -16.42 1.42 8.03
CA LYS A 59 -16.25 0.71 9.30
C LYS A 59 -15.31 1.49 10.24
N PRO A 60 -15.41 1.32 11.58
CA PRO A 60 -14.51 1.99 12.52
C PRO A 60 -13.02 1.71 12.27
N SER A 61 -12.68 0.56 11.71
CA SER A 61 -11.31 0.16 11.35
C SER A 61 -10.77 0.81 10.07
N ALA A 62 -11.60 1.54 9.30
CA ALA A 62 -11.24 2.12 8.01
C ALA A 62 -9.96 2.98 8.07
N ARG A 63 -9.82 3.80 9.12
CA ARG A 63 -8.65 4.67 9.29
C ARG A 63 -7.37 3.89 9.54
N ALA A 64 -7.43 2.82 10.35
CA ALA A 64 -6.28 1.97 10.62
C ALA A 64 -5.81 1.29 9.32
N TYR A 65 -6.72 0.74 8.53
CA TYR A 65 -6.39 0.14 7.24
C TYR A 65 -5.90 1.17 6.22
N ALA A 66 -6.45 2.39 6.21
CA ALA A 66 -5.98 3.46 5.34
C ALA A 66 -4.54 3.86 5.69
N SER A 67 -4.22 3.97 6.98
CA SER A 67 -2.85 4.20 7.45
C SER A 67 -1.92 3.06 7.05
N LEU A 68 -2.33 1.80 7.25
CA LEU A 68 -1.55 0.63 6.84
C LEU A 68 -1.26 0.65 5.33
N CYS A 69 -2.29 0.77 4.50
CA CYS A 69 -2.13 0.77 3.04
C CYS A 69 -1.28 1.94 2.55
N GLY A 70 -1.50 3.14 3.09
CA GLY A 70 -0.74 4.32 2.71
C GLY A 70 0.73 4.23 3.10
N THR A 71 1.03 3.69 4.29
CA THR A 71 2.40 3.43 4.74
C THR A 71 3.09 2.37 3.88
N VAL A 72 2.39 1.28 3.53
CA VAL A 72 2.94 0.26 2.64
C VAL A 72 3.24 0.85 1.26
N GLY A 73 2.30 1.60 0.67
CA GLY A 73 2.50 2.28 -0.62
C GLY A 73 3.71 3.23 -0.63
N ALA A 74 3.79 4.14 0.34
CA ALA A 74 4.93 5.06 0.44
C ALA A 74 6.24 4.32 0.76
N GLY A 75 6.18 3.33 1.67
CA GLY A 75 7.32 2.52 2.08
C GLY A 75 7.94 1.74 0.93
N THR A 76 7.11 1.10 0.09
CA THR A 76 7.54 0.41 -1.12
C THR A 76 8.39 1.33 -2.01
N ALA A 77 7.87 2.51 -2.35
CA ALA A 77 8.61 3.45 -3.19
C ALA A 77 9.94 3.89 -2.56
N MET A 78 9.95 4.16 -1.25
CA MET A 78 11.17 4.57 -0.54
C MET A 78 12.24 3.48 -0.50
N ILE A 79 11.86 2.21 -0.33
CA ILE A 79 12.81 1.09 -0.37
C ILE A 79 13.47 0.99 -1.75
N HIS A 80 12.68 1.14 -2.82
CA HIS A 80 13.20 1.08 -4.19
C HIS A 80 14.07 2.28 -4.56
N VAL A 81 13.79 3.47 -4.01
CA VAL A 81 14.73 4.59 -4.07
C VAL A 81 16.06 4.22 -3.41
N GLY A 82 16.02 3.53 -2.26
CA GLY A 82 17.21 3.00 -1.59
C GLY A 82 18.00 2.01 -2.44
N PHE A 83 17.33 1.09 -3.14
CA PHE A 83 17.98 0.17 -4.08
C PHE A 83 18.64 0.91 -5.26
N ALA A 84 17.92 1.84 -5.90
CA ALA A 84 18.47 2.64 -6.98
C ALA A 84 19.70 3.45 -6.52
N ALA A 85 19.64 4.05 -5.32
CA ALA A 85 20.76 4.76 -4.72
C ALA A 85 21.96 3.85 -4.41
N ALA A 86 21.74 2.56 -4.20
CA ALA A 86 22.78 1.54 -4.04
C ALA A 86 23.32 0.98 -5.37
N GLY A 87 22.93 1.56 -6.52
CA GLY A 87 23.40 1.15 -7.85
C GLY A 87 22.72 -0.10 -8.40
N ARG A 88 21.49 -0.39 -7.93
CA ARG A 88 20.67 -1.50 -8.40
C ARG A 88 19.82 -1.05 -9.59
N ASP A 89 19.86 -1.83 -10.67
CA ASP A 89 19.16 -1.52 -11.92
C ASP A 89 17.74 -2.10 -11.96
N GLU A 90 17.38 -2.94 -10.99
CA GLU A 90 16.03 -3.45 -10.82
C GLU A 90 15.02 -2.30 -10.68
N PHE A 91 13.86 -2.42 -11.33
CA PHE A 91 12.77 -1.43 -11.32
C PHE A 91 13.08 -0.05 -11.95
N LEU A 92 14.13 0.08 -12.76
CA LEU A 92 14.42 1.31 -13.52
C LEU A 92 13.68 1.41 -14.87
N LEU A 93 12.86 0.42 -15.23
CA LEU A 93 12.03 0.51 -16.44
C LEU A 93 10.98 1.64 -16.30
N PRO A 94 10.56 2.28 -17.42
CA PRO A 94 9.65 3.42 -17.35
C PRO A 94 8.35 3.14 -16.59
N LEU A 95 7.73 1.97 -16.80
CA LEU A 95 6.50 1.60 -16.11
C LEU A 95 6.75 1.19 -14.65
N SER A 96 7.91 0.62 -14.32
CA SER A 96 8.32 0.35 -12.94
C SER A 96 8.42 1.66 -12.15
N ILE A 97 9.12 2.66 -12.70
CA ILE A 97 9.26 3.99 -12.11
C ILE A 97 7.88 4.66 -11.95
N ALA A 98 7.04 4.62 -12.99
CA ALA A 98 5.69 5.18 -12.93
C ALA A 98 4.85 4.50 -11.84
N THR A 99 4.97 3.18 -11.69
CA THR A 99 4.27 2.40 -10.67
C THR A 99 4.74 2.78 -9.26
N LEU A 100 6.05 2.88 -9.04
CA LEU A 100 6.63 3.31 -7.76
C LEU A 100 6.24 4.76 -7.41
N ALA A 101 6.25 5.66 -8.39
CA ALA A 101 5.77 7.03 -8.22
C ALA A 101 4.28 7.05 -7.85
N ALA A 102 3.45 6.22 -8.50
CA ALA A 102 2.04 6.08 -8.15
C ALA A 102 1.84 5.54 -6.72
N CYS A 103 2.62 4.54 -6.30
CA CYS A 103 2.63 4.05 -4.92
C CYS A 103 2.94 5.17 -3.91
N LEU A 104 3.95 6.00 -4.19
CA LEU A 104 4.33 7.11 -3.33
C LEU A 104 3.24 8.19 -3.26
N VAL A 105 2.81 8.70 -4.42
CA VAL A 105 1.84 9.81 -4.50
C VAL A 105 0.50 9.38 -3.92
N ALA A 106 0.00 8.20 -4.30
CA ALA A 106 -1.27 7.70 -3.80
C ALA A 106 -1.20 7.36 -2.30
N GLY A 107 -0.11 6.72 -1.86
CA GLY A 107 0.09 6.35 -0.46
C GLY A 107 0.19 7.56 0.46
N VAL A 108 0.98 8.57 0.09
CA VAL A 108 1.07 9.84 0.83
C VAL A 108 -0.28 10.58 0.83
N GLY A 109 -0.95 10.64 -0.33
CA GLY A 109 -2.30 11.22 -0.43
C GLY A 109 -3.30 10.54 0.50
N LEU A 110 -3.26 9.21 0.58
CA LEU A 110 -4.10 8.41 1.49
C LEU A 110 -3.80 8.71 2.96
N LEU A 111 -2.53 8.77 3.34
CA LEU A 111 -2.09 9.11 4.71
C LEU A 111 -2.55 10.52 5.10
N MET A 112 -2.37 11.50 4.21
CA MET A 112 -2.81 12.88 4.46
C MET A 112 -4.33 12.97 4.62
N GLN A 113 -5.10 12.26 3.79
CA GLN A 113 -6.56 12.28 3.89
C GLN A 113 -7.07 11.52 5.13
N GLY A 114 -6.43 10.42 5.51
CA GLY A 114 -6.75 9.67 6.74
C GLY A 114 -6.53 10.48 8.01
N ARG A 115 -5.64 11.49 7.99
CA ARG A 115 -5.42 12.42 9.12
C ARG A 115 -6.50 13.50 9.26
N ARG A 116 -7.18 13.85 8.16
CA ARG A 116 -8.20 14.92 8.13
C ARG A 116 -9.61 14.45 8.53
N ALA A 117 -9.86 13.14 8.58
CA ALA A 117 -11.12 12.59 9.09
C ALA A 117 -11.15 12.66 10.63
N THR A 118 -11.70 13.75 11.17
CA THR A 118 -12.03 13.90 12.59
C THR A 118 -13.05 12.82 13.02
N PRO A 119 -12.92 12.18 14.19
CA PRO A 119 -13.98 11.31 14.69
C PRO A 119 -15.28 12.12 14.85
N ALA A 120 -16.40 11.55 14.41
CA ALA A 120 -17.71 12.16 14.60
C ALA A 120 -17.90 12.48 16.09
N ARG A 121 -18.20 13.74 16.39
CA ARG A 121 -18.61 14.18 17.73
C ARG A 121 -19.84 13.34 18.09
N VAL A 122 -19.76 12.53 19.14
CA VAL A 122 -20.94 11.89 19.71
C VAL A 122 -21.81 13.05 20.21
N GLN A 123 -22.87 13.35 19.46
CA GLN A 123 -23.93 14.19 19.95
C GLN A 123 -24.70 13.34 20.96
N ILE A 124 -24.40 13.54 22.24
CA ILE A 124 -25.29 13.11 23.31
C ILE A 124 -26.45 14.09 23.23
N ASP A 125 -27.54 13.65 22.62
CA ASP A 125 -28.79 14.40 22.66
C ASP A 125 -29.16 14.57 24.14
N GLY A 126 -29.22 15.84 24.54
CA GLY A 126 -29.54 16.25 25.88
C GLY A 126 -30.93 15.78 26.27
N VAL A 127 -30.98 15.16 27.45
CA VAL A 127 -32.16 15.16 28.30
C VAL A 127 -32.43 16.62 28.65
N ASP A 128 -33.61 17.11 28.28
CA ASP A 128 -34.42 18.09 29.01
C ASP A 128 -35.89 17.90 28.61
#